data_AF-A0A7W1I9E9-F1
#
_entry.id   AF-A0A7W1I9E9-F1
#
_cell.length_a   1.000
_cell.length_b   1.000
_cell.length_c   1.000
_cell.angle_alpha   90.00
_cell.angle_beta   90.00
_cell.angle_gamma   90.00
#
_symmetry.space_group_name_H-M   'P 1'
#
loop_
_entity.id
_entity.type
_entity.pdbx_description
1 polymer ?
#
loop_
_entity_poly.entity_id
_entity_poly.type
_entity_poly.pdbx_seq_one_letter_code
_entity_poly.pdbx_strand_id
1 'polypeptide(L)' 'LCMYCGICVEVCPFDALFWSPEFEYSEERIAKLLHDKDKLGEWMEGVPERPPLEVGAEVKKGAK' A
#
# COMPACT_ATOMS: atom_id res chain seq x y z
N LEU A 1 -14.26 4.14 -3.03
CA LEU A 1 -14.10 4.20 -4.50
C LEU A 1 -12.78 4.91 -4.79
N CYS A 2 -11.87 4.29 -5.55
CA CYS A 2 -10.59 4.89 -5.93
C CYS A 2 -10.77 5.72 -7.21
N MET A 3 -10.14 6.90 -7.29
CA MET A 3 -10.16 7.78 -8.46
C MET A 3 -8.77 8.06 -9.04
N TYR A 4 -7.76 7.33 -8.56
CA TYR A 4 -6.36 7.50 -8.94
C TYR A 4 -5.78 8.91 -8.71
N CYS A 5 -6.25 9.64 -7.68
CA CYS A 5 -5.81 11.01 -7.39
C CYS A 5 -4.51 11.13 -6.59
N GLY A 6 -3.97 10.05 -6.01
CA GLY A 6 -2.72 10.07 -5.24
C GLY A 6 -2.79 10.59 -3.81
N ILE A 7 -3.91 11.21 -3.41
CA ILE A 7 -4.09 11.78 -2.07
C ILE A 7 -3.81 10.72 -0.98
N CYS A 8 -4.23 9.48 -1.15
CA CYS A 8 -3.99 8.42 -0.17
C CYS A 8 -2.52 8.06 0.05
N VAL A 9 -1.66 8.24 -0.98
CA VAL A 9 -0.21 8.02 -0.88
C VAL A 9 0.43 9.24 -0.24
N GLU A 10 0.10 10.44 -0.71
CA GLU A 10 0.72 11.69 -0.27
C GLU A 10 0.42 12.05 1.18
N VAL A 11 -0.80 11.78 1.65
CA VAL A 11 -1.22 12.16 3.02
C VAL A 11 -0.93 11.08 4.05
N CYS A 12 -0.42 9.91 3.64
CA CYS A 12 -0.19 8.80 4.56
C CYS A 12 1.00 9.13 5.49
N PRO A 13 0.81 9.23 6.81
CA PRO A 13 1.89 9.61 7.72
C PRO A 13 2.89 8.46 8.01
N PHE A 14 2.64 7.27 7.46
CA PHE A 14 3.42 6.05 7.73
C PHE A 14 3.99 5.43 6.47
N ASP A 15 3.86 6.10 5.32
CA ASP A 15 4.22 5.58 4.01
C ASP A 15 3.72 4.13 3.84
N ALA A 16 2.44 3.90 4.14
CA ALA A 16 1.85 2.57 4.15
C ALA A 16 1.27 2.16 2.78
N LEU A 17 1.08 3.12 1.88
CA LEU A 17 0.51 2.92 0.55
C LEU A 17 1.47 3.49 -0.50
N PHE A 18 1.64 2.76 -1.59
CA PHE A 18 2.45 3.16 -2.75
C PHE A 18 1.68 2.90 -4.04
N TRP A 19 2.08 3.58 -5.10
CA TRP A 19 1.59 3.27 -6.43
C TRP A 19 2.17 1.94 -6.90
N SER A 20 1.31 1.03 -7.36
CA SER A 20 1.76 -0.12 -8.12
C SER A 20 2.33 0.33 -9.47
N PRO A 21 3.45 -0.24 -9.94
CA PRO A 21 3.96 0.01 -11.28
C PRO A 21 3.07 -0.62 -12.38
N GLU A 22 2.12 -1.46 -11.99
CA GLU A 22 1.30 -2.23 -12.93
C GLU A 22 0.14 -1.36 -13.39
N PHE A 23 -0.02 -1.23 -14.71
CA PHE A 23 -1.07 -0.43 -15.32
C PHE A 23 -2.17 -1.29 -15.96
N GLU A 24 -1.91 -2.57 -16.19
CA GLU A 24 -2.82 -3.49 -16.85
C GLU A 24 -3.37 -4.53 -15.85
N TYR A 25 -4.46 -4.16 -15.18
CA TYR A 25 -5.18 -5.02 -14.22
C TYR A 25 -6.70 -4.87 -14.40
N SER A 26 -7.13 -4.65 -15.65
CA SER A 26 -8.54 -4.56 -16.01
C SER A 26 -9.25 -5.88 -15.72
N GLU A 27 -10.46 -5.81 -15.16
CA GLU A 27 -11.25 -6.97 -14.77
C GLU A 27 -12.66 -6.91 -15.36
N GLU A 28 -13.26 -8.09 -15.62
CA GLU A 28 -14.58 -8.21 -16.26
C GLU A 28 -15.75 -7.82 -15.33
N ARG A 29 -15.51 -7.74 -14.01
CA ARG A 29 -16.54 -7.46 -13.00
C ARG A 29 -16.03 -6.46 -11.98
N ILE A 30 -16.88 -5.50 -11.62
CA ILE A 30 -16.55 -4.46 -10.63
C ILE A 30 -16.10 -5.03 -9.27
N ALA A 31 -16.67 -6.17 -8.85
CA ALA A 31 -16.30 -6.81 -7.59
C ALA A 31 -14.83 -7.25 -7.55
N LYS A 32 -14.23 -7.55 -8.71
CA LYS A 32 -12.81 -7.91 -8.81
C LYS A 32 -11.87 -6.69 -8.82
N LEU A 33 -12.40 -5.49 -9.08
CA LEU A 33 -11.66 -4.22 -8.96
C LEU A 33 -11.67 -3.66 -7.52
N LEU A 34 -12.32 -4.37 -6.59
CA LEU A 34 -12.26 -4.05 -5.16
C LEU A 34 -11.02 -4.70 -4.56
N HIS A 35 -9.97 -3.93 -4.35
CA HIS A 35 -8.74 -4.41 -3.71
C HIS A 35 -8.85 -4.24 -2.19
N ASP A 36 -8.93 -5.37 -1.48
CA ASP A 36 -8.83 -5.41 -0.02
C ASP A 36 -7.37 -5.47 0.44
N LYS A 37 -7.16 -5.57 1.75
CA LYS A 37 -5.81 -5.61 2.33
C LYS A 37 -4.98 -6.78 1.78
N ASP A 38 -5.61 -7.95 1.62
CA ASP A 38 -4.91 -9.15 1.18
C ASP A 38 -4.50 -9.01 -0.29
N LYS A 39 -5.40 -8.51 -1.14
CA LYS A 39 -5.12 -8.25 -2.55
C LYS A 39 -4.02 -7.19 -2.73
N LEU A 40 -4.06 -6.11 -1.96
CA LEU A 40 -3.00 -5.09 -1.96
C LEU A 40 -1.66 -5.66 -1.46
N GLY A 41 -1.71 -6.62 -0.52
CA GLY A 41 -0.54 -7.32 0.02
C GLY A 41 0.23 -8.15 -1.00
N GLU A 42 -0.43 -8.63 -2.06
CA GLU A 42 0.21 -9.37 -3.16
C GLU A 42 1.26 -8.53 -3.90
N TRP A 43 1.17 -7.19 -3.83
CA TRP A 43 2.08 -6.27 -4.52
C TRP A 43 3.17 -5.66 -3.62
N MET A 44 3.31 -6.16 -2.39
CA MET A 44 4.30 -5.63 -1.43
C MET A 44 5.76 -5.85 -1.86
N GLU A 45 6.04 -6.80 -2.76
CA GLU A 45 7.40 -7.05 -3.26
C GLU A 45 7.97 -5.85 -4.03
N GLY A 46 7.13 -5.05 -4.70
CA GLY A 46 7.55 -3.84 -5.43
C GLY A 46 7.73 -2.60 -4.55
N VAL A 47 7.46 -2.69 -3.25
CA VAL A 47 7.46 -1.55 -2.33
C VAL A 47 8.86 -1.33 -1.73
N PRO A 48 9.40 -0.09 -1.74
CA PRO A 48 10.67 0.23 -1.10
C PRO A 48 10.68 -0.10 0.40
N GLU A 49 11.86 -0.47 0.92
CA GLU A 49 12.02 -0.71 2.36
C GLU A 49 11.74 0.57 3.15
N ARG A 50 11.02 0.41 4.27
CA ARG A 50 10.70 1.53 5.16
C ARG A 50 11.99 2.10 5.76
N PRO A 51 12.11 3.44 5.91
CA PRO A 51 13.20 4.05 6.64
C PRO A 51 13.34 3.51 8.08
N PRO A 52 14.55 3.55 8.66
CA PRO A 52 14.75 3.17 10.04
C PRO A 52 13.89 4.02 10.97
N LEU A 53 13.45 3.40 12.06
CA LEU A 53 12.68 4.11 13.08
C LEU A 53 13.52 5.25 13.69
N GLU A 54 12.85 6.36 13.99
CA GLU A 54 13.45 7.51 14.66
C GLU A 54 14.01 7.15 16.04
N VAL A 55 15.02 7.90 16.48
CA VAL A 55 15.68 7.68 17.77
C VAL A 55 14.68 7.81 18.93
N GLY A 56 14.52 6.73 19.71
CA GLY A 56 13.57 6.67 20.83
C GLY A 56 12.20 6.07 20.49
N ALA A 57 11.95 5.70 19.22
CA ALA A 57 10.75 4.97 18.85
C ALA A 57 10.84 3.49 19.31
N GLU A 58 9.79 3.03 19.99
CA GLU A 58 9.71 1.65 20.46
C GLU A 58 9.26 0.70 19.34
N VAL A 59 10.00 -0.37 19.10
CA VAL A 59 9.54 -1.47 18.23
C VAL A 59 8.49 -2.26 18.98
N LYS A 60 7.21 -2.18 18.57
CA LYS A 60 6.21 -3.15 19.02
C LYS A 60 6.58 -4.52 18.45
N LYS A 61 7.00 -5.45 19.32
CA LYS A 61 7.16 -6.87 19.01
C LYS A 61 5.80 -7.44 18.57
N GLY A 62 5.56 -7.52 17.26
CA GLY A 62 4.32 -8.04 16.71
C GLY A 62 3.94 -7.56 15.31
N ALA A 63 4.73 -6.68 14.68
CA ALA A 63 4.57 -6.41 13.26
C ALA A 63 5.06 -7.63 12.47
N LYS A 64 4.10 -8.50 12.11
CA LYS A 64 4.28 -9.52 11.07
C LYS A 64 4.23 -8.85 9.70
#